data_AF-A0A074JYK4-F1
#
_entry.id   AF-A0A074JYK4-F1
#
_cell.length_a   1.000
_cell.length_b   1.000
_cell.length_c   1.000
_cell.angle_alpha   90.00
_cell.angle_beta   90.00
_cell.angle_gamma   90.00
#
_symmetry.space_group_name_H-M   'P 1'
#
loop_
_entity.id
_entity.type
_entity.pdbx_description
1 polymer ?
#
loop_
_entity_poly.entity_id
_entity_poly.type
_entity_poly.pdbx_seq_one_letter_code
_entity_poly.pdbx_strand_id
1 'polypeptide(L)'
;MSDEITSISGLGPASEQGFARAGITSAQQLRALGAHEAYRAWLAVGNYAHFISYYALHMALQGRPWNDCRGAEKAKLRKSFDALCAEVKTDPPATDKGRTRLDAALDEIGLREKR
;
A
#
# COMPACT_ATOMS: atom_id res chain seq x y z
N MET A 1 18.48 -3.18 20.66
CA MET A 1 17.12 -3.03 20.11
C MET A 1 17.28 -2.84 18.62
N SER A 2 16.73 -3.72 17.80
CA SER A 2 16.88 -3.64 16.35
C SER A 2 16.14 -2.40 15.84
N ASP A 3 16.88 -1.45 15.28
CA ASP A 3 16.31 -0.23 14.67
C ASP A 3 15.92 -0.45 13.20
N GLU A 4 16.02 -1.70 12.73
CA GLU A 4 15.66 -2.13 11.38
C GLU A 4 14.15 -2.11 11.18
N ILE A 5 13.68 -1.75 10.00
CA ILE A 5 12.23 -1.67 9.70
C ILE A 5 11.58 -3.04 9.80
N THR A 6 12.32 -4.10 9.46
CA THR A 6 11.90 -5.49 9.62
C THR A 6 11.67 -5.93 11.08
N SER A 7 12.11 -5.14 12.08
CA SER A 7 11.77 -5.37 13.49
C SER A 7 10.29 -5.08 13.80
N ILE A 8 9.59 -4.34 12.94
CA ILE A 8 8.16 -4.08 13.07
C ILE A 8 7.39 -5.28 12.52
N SER A 9 6.61 -5.94 13.39
CA SER A 9 5.76 -7.06 12.99
C SER A 9 4.85 -6.69 11.83
N GLY A 10 4.85 -7.50 10.78
CA GLY A 10 4.09 -7.26 9.55
C GLY A 10 4.84 -6.50 8.47
N LEU A 11 6.06 -6.02 8.71
CA LEU A 11 6.93 -5.44 7.69
C LEU A 11 8.05 -6.42 7.33
N GLY A 12 8.18 -6.72 6.04
CA GLY A 12 9.23 -7.59 5.51
C GLY A 12 10.31 -6.83 4.73
N PRO A 13 11.31 -7.56 4.18
CA PRO A 13 12.42 -6.96 3.45
C PRO A 13 12.00 -6.08 2.25
N ALA A 14 10.88 -6.42 1.59
CA ALA A 14 10.34 -5.61 0.50
C ALA A 14 9.86 -4.23 0.97
N SER A 15 9.23 -4.16 2.15
CA SER A 15 8.83 -2.89 2.75
C SER A 15 10.05 -2.09 3.15
N GLU A 16 11.05 -2.72 3.77
CA GLU A 16 12.29 -2.04 4.16
C GLU A 16 13.01 -1.44 2.95
N GLN A 17 13.18 -2.19 1.86
CA GLN A 17 13.80 -1.69 0.64
C GLN A 17 13.03 -0.51 0.04
N GLY A 18 11.70 -0.59 -0.04
CA GLY A 18 10.90 0.49 -0.61
C GLY A 18 10.89 1.75 0.28
N PHE A 19 10.95 1.61 1.61
CA PHE A 19 11.12 2.73 2.53
C PHE A 19 12.54 3.30 2.49
N ALA A 20 13.57 2.46 2.36
CA ALA A 20 14.94 2.92 2.21
C ALA A 20 15.11 3.78 0.93
N ARG A 21 14.46 3.41 -0.18
CA ARG A 21 14.38 4.26 -1.38
C ARG A 21 13.74 5.62 -1.11
N ALA A 22 12.80 5.68 -0.17
CA ALA A 22 12.15 6.91 0.29
C ALA A 22 12.95 7.67 1.37
N GLY A 23 14.18 7.23 1.68
CA GLY A 23 15.01 7.85 2.72
C GLY A 23 14.57 7.53 4.16
N ILE A 24 13.68 6.54 4.33
CA ILE A 24 13.25 6.05 5.63
C ILE A 24 14.00 4.75 5.89
N THR A 25 15.02 4.80 6.74
CA THR A 25 15.94 3.66 6.93
C THR A 25 15.86 3.04 8.32
N SER A 26 15.02 3.57 9.21
CA SER A 26 14.84 2.99 10.55
C SER A 26 13.39 2.87 11.01
N ALA A 27 13.17 1.91 11.90
CA ALA A 27 11.89 1.68 12.55
C ALA A 27 11.49 2.85 13.45
N GLN A 28 12.45 3.51 14.12
CA GLN A 28 12.16 4.72 14.88
C GLN A 28 11.69 5.85 13.98
N GLN A 29 12.37 6.10 12.87
CA GLN A 29 11.98 7.13 11.89
C GLN A 29 10.60 6.84 11.31
N LEU A 30 10.33 5.57 10.97
CA LEU A 30 9.03 5.15 10.44
C LEU A 30 7.89 5.38 11.45
N ARG A 31 8.11 5.07 12.73
CA ARG A 31 7.13 5.33 13.81
C ARG A 31 6.91 6.83 14.04
N ALA A 32 7.99 7.61 14.04
CA ALA A 32 7.93 9.05 14.26
C ALA A 32 7.18 9.78 13.14
N LEU A 33 7.39 9.36 11.89
CA LEU A 33 6.71 9.91 10.72
C LEU A 33 5.24 9.48 10.65
N GLY A 34 4.96 8.24 11.06
CA GLY A 34 3.63 7.64 11.01
C GLY A 34 3.28 7.12 9.61
N ALA A 35 2.25 6.25 9.55
CA ALA A 35 1.95 5.46 8.36
C ALA A 35 1.55 6.31 7.14
N HIS A 36 0.77 7.39 7.32
CA HIS A 36 0.30 8.20 6.20
C HIS A 36 1.46 8.94 5.50
N GLU A 37 2.28 9.65 6.25
CA GLU A 37 3.42 10.40 5.72
C GLU A 37 4.55 9.48 5.24
N ALA A 38 4.77 8.35 5.91
CA ALA A 38 5.70 7.34 5.40
C ALA A 38 5.25 6.78 4.05
N TYR A 39 3.95 6.55 3.87
CA TYR A 39 3.41 6.10 2.59
C TYR A 39 3.41 7.20 1.53
N ARG A 40 3.27 8.47 1.92
CA ARG A 40 3.48 9.62 1.03
C ARG A 40 4.89 9.61 0.45
N ALA A 41 5.91 9.46 1.30
CA ALA A 41 7.30 9.36 0.87
C ALA A 41 7.54 8.13 -0.02
N TRP A 42 6.93 6.99 0.31
CA TRP A 42 6.94 5.78 -0.51
C TRP A 42 6.44 6.03 -1.94
N LEU A 43 5.31 6.73 -2.08
CA LEU A 43 4.73 7.08 -3.37
C LEU A 43 5.57 8.13 -4.13
N ALA A 44 6.13 9.11 -3.42
CA ALA A 44 6.93 10.18 -4.02
C ALA A 44 8.18 9.66 -4.74
N VAL A 45 8.73 8.51 -4.33
CA VAL A 45 9.88 7.86 -5.00
C VAL A 45 9.46 6.84 -6.06
N GLY A 46 8.19 6.84 -6.45
CA GLY A 46 7.65 6.03 -7.54
C GLY A 46 7.43 4.55 -7.21
N ASN A 47 7.34 4.19 -5.92
CA ASN A 47 6.85 2.85 -5.58
C ASN A 47 5.34 2.75 -5.89
N TYR A 48 4.87 1.53 -6.14
CA TYR A 48 3.46 1.29 -6.49
C TYR A 48 2.48 1.67 -5.36
N ALA A 49 1.38 2.28 -5.76
CA ALA A 49 0.25 2.56 -4.90
C ALA A 49 -0.59 1.29 -4.69
N HIS A 50 -0.51 0.71 -3.49
CA HIS A 50 -1.29 -0.46 -3.09
C HIS A 50 -2.03 -0.20 -1.79
N PHE A 51 -3.36 -0.18 -1.87
CA PHE A 51 -4.19 0.07 -0.69
C PHE A 51 -3.97 -0.94 0.45
N ILE A 52 -3.72 -2.22 0.12
CA ILE A 52 -3.44 -3.24 1.13
C ILE A 52 -2.19 -2.89 1.92
N SER A 53 -1.10 -2.56 1.22
CA SER A 53 0.14 -2.13 1.86
C SER A 53 -0.04 -0.86 2.69
N TYR A 54 -0.86 0.09 2.22
CA TYR A 54 -1.17 1.32 2.94
C TYR A 54 -1.82 1.04 4.30
N TYR A 55 -2.95 0.34 4.37
CA TYR A 55 -3.59 0.10 5.67
C TYR A 55 -2.83 -0.93 6.51
N ALA A 56 -2.12 -1.89 5.89
CA ALA A 56 -1.28 -2.83 6.61
C ALA A 56 -0.17 -2.12 7.37
N LEU A 57 0.40 -1.04 6.81
CA LEU A 57 1.36 -0.19 7.51
C LEU A 57 0.74 0.49 8.75
N HIS A 58 -0.50 0.99 8.64
CA HIS A 58 -1.22 1.53 9.81
C HIS A 58 -1.38 0.47 10.91
N MET A 59 -1.75 -0.75 10.54
CA MET A 59 -1.91 -1.85 11.51
C MET A 59 -0.56 -2.26 12.13
N ALA A 60 0.48 -2.37 11.31
CA ALA A 60 1.82 -2.73 11.76
C ALA A 60 2.38 -1.74 12.78
N LEU A 61 2.22 -0.43 12.56
CA LEU A 61 2.65 0.60 13.52
C LEU A 61 1.83 0.59 14.82
N GLN A 62 0.61 0.05 14.79
CA GLN A 62 -0.23 -0.17 15.97
C GLN A 62 0.05 -1.53 16.65
N GLY A 63 0.92 -2.38 16.08
CA GLY A 63 1.16 -3.74 16.57
C GLY A 63 0.00 -4.71 16.32
N ARG A 64 -0.91 -4.40 15.39
CA ARG A 64 -2.07 -5.20 15.02
C ARG A 64 -1.80 -5.99 13.74
N PRO A 65 -2.39 -7.20 13.57
CA PRO A 65 -2.34 -7.89 12.29
C PRO A 65 -3.17 -7.13 11.25
N TRP A 66 -2.73 -7.13 10.00
CA TRP A 66 -3.36 -6.35 8.92
C TRP A 66 -4.84 -6.72 8.70
N ASN A 67 -5.23 -7.96 8.98
CA ASN A 67 -6.58 -8.50 8.81
C ASN A 67 -7.59 -7.99 9.85
N ASP A 68 -7.14 -7.22 10.84
CA ASP A 68 -7.98 -6.61 11.87
C ASP A 68 -8.63 -5.30 11.37
N CYS A 69 -8.08 -4.68 10.32
CA CYS A 69 -8.66 -3.49 9.71
C CYS A 69 -9.97 -3.83 8.96
N ARG A 70 -11.12 -3.48 9.55
CA ARG A 70 -12.45 -3.87 9.04
C ARG A 70 -13.46 -2.72 9.10
N GLY A 71 -14.57 -2.90 8.37
CA GLY A 71 -15.74 -2.02 8.42
C GLY A 71 -15.41 -0.54 8.18
N ALA A 72 -15.84 0.31 9.12
CA ALA A 72 -15.69 1.76 9.03
C ALA A 72 -14.23 2.24 9.01
N GLU A 73 -13.33 1.56 9.73
CA GLU A 73 -11.91 1.90 9.76
C GLU A 73 -11.29 1.76 8.37
N LYS A 74 -11.53 0.61 7.72
CA LYS A 74 -11.07 0.35 6.35
C LYS A 74 -11.64 1.37 5.35
N ALA A 75 -12.91 1.74 5.50
CA ALA A 75 -13.53 2.76 4.64
C ALA A 75 -12.90 4.15 4.82
N LYS A 76 -12.55 4.52 6.07
CA LYS A 76 -11.83 5.78 6.35
C LYS A 76 -10.44 5.77 5.71
N LEU A 77 -9.69 4.68 5.89
CA LEU A 77 -8.37 4.54 5.30
C LEU A 77 -8.41 4.55 3.77
N ARG A 78 -9.46 3.98 3.16
CA ARG A 78 -9.67 4.06 1.71
C ARG A 78 -9.74 5.51 1.24
N LYS A 79 -10.58 6.33 1.88
CA LYS A 79 -10.70 7.76 1.53
C LYS A 79 -9.37 8.50 1.67
N SER A 80 -8.62 8.25 2.76
CA SER A 80 -7.30 8.85 2.96
C SER A 80 -6.28 8.40 1.90
N PHE A 81 -6.31 7.13 1.50
CA PHE A 81 -5.43 6.59 0.46
C PHE A 81 -5.75 7.18 -0.92
N ASP A 82 -7.03 7.27 -1.28
CA ASP A 82 -7.44 7.81 -2.57
C ASP A 82 -7.06 9.30 -2.67
N ALA A 83 -7.25 10.07 -1.59
CA ALA A 83 -6.78 11.45 -1.49
C ALA A 83 -5.25 11.56 -1.63
N LEU A 84 -4.51 10.69 -0.94
CA LEU A 84 -3.05 10.65 -1.02
C LEU A 84 -2.55 10.36 -2.45
N CYS A 85 -3.17 9.41 -3.15
CA CYS A 85 -2.81 9.09 -4.53
C CYS A 85 -3.06 10.29 -5.46
N ALA A 86 -4.18 10.99 -5.27
CA ALA A 86 -4.50 12.19 -6.03
C ALA A 86 -3.50 13.33 -5.77
N GLU A 87 -3.07 13.51 -4.52
CA GLU A 87 -2.07 14.53 -4.14
C GLU A 87 -0.69 14.25 -4.74
N VAL A 88 -0.23 13.01 -4.69
CA VAL A 88 1.10 12.62 -5.20
C VAL A 88 1.09 12.41 -6.73
N LYS A 89 -0.07 12.57 -7.38
CA LYS A 89 -0.29 12.33 -8.83
C LYS A 89 0.17 10.93 -9.26
N THR A 90 0.07 9.96 -8.36
CA THR A 90 0.31 8.57 -8.73
C THR A 90 -0.93 8.02 -9.39
N ASP A 91 -0.77 7.28 -10.48
CA ASP A 91 -1.87 6.51 -11.05
C ASP A 91 -2.55 5.71 -9.92
N PRO A 92 -3.88 5.79 -9.77
CA PRO A 92 -4.58 4.96 -8.81
C PRO A 92 -4.24 3.49 -9.08
N PRO A 93 -4.26 2.62 -8.05
CA PRO A 93 -3.95 1.20 -8.22
C PRO A 93 -4.69 0.65 -9.44
N ALA A 94 -3.99 -0.18 -10.22
CA ALA A 94 -4.54 -0.88 -11.37
C ALA A 94 -5.63 -1.88 -10.95
N THR A 95 -6.76 -1.41 -10.45
CA THR A 95 -7.99 -2.19 -10.38
C THR A 95 -8.59 -2.37 -11.78
N ASP A 96 -8.13 -1.59 -12.75
CA ASP A 96 -8.65 -1.56 -14.12
C ASP A 96 -7.68 -2.15 -15.14
N LYS A 97 -6.41 -1.70 -15.24
CA LYS A 97 -5.48 -2.18 -16.29
C LYS A 97 -5.24 -3.70 -16.31
N GLY A 98 -5.18 -4.31 -15.12
CA GLY A 98 -5.07 -5.77 -14.99
C GLY A 98 -6.34 -6.49 -15.43
N ARG A 99 -7.52 -5.93 -15.12
CA ARG A 99 -8.80 -6.43 -15.61
C ARG A 99 -8.94 -6.23 -17.10
N THR A 100 -8.69 -5.05 -17.66
CA THR A 100 -8.82 -4.79 -19.11
C THR A 100 -7.96 -5.72 -19.95
N ARG A 101 -6.71 -6.00 -19.52
CA ARG A 101 -5.85 -6.97 -20.22
C ARG A 101 -6.35 -8.41 -20.06
N LEU A 102 -6.84 -8.78 -18.88
CA LEU A 102 -7.40 -10.10 -18.65
C LEU A 102 -8.73 -10.27 -19.42
N ASP A 103 -9.61 -9.28 -19.42
CA ASP A 103 -10.87 -9.24 -20.17
C ASP A 103 -10.61 -9.33 -21.68
N ALA A 104 -9.63 -8.58 -22.20
CA ALA A 104 -9.23 -8.68 -23.61
C ALA A 104 -8.70 -10.07 -23.96
N ALA A 105 -7.88 -10.67 -23.09
CA ALA A 105 -7.39 -12.03 -23.27
C ALA A 105 -8.52 -13.07 -23.16
N LEU A 106 -9.50 -12.87 -22.26
CA LEU A 106 -10.67 -13.71 -22.10
C LEU A 106 -11.65 -13.60 -23.30
N ASP A 107 -11.75 -12.42 -23.91
CA ASP A 107 -12.50 -12.17 -25.15
C ASP A 107 -11.82 -12.86 -26.35
N GLU A 108 -10.50 -12.77 -26.45
CA GLU A 108 -9.70 -13.43 -27.50
C GLU A 108 -9.86 -14.96 -27.50
N ILE A 109 -10.00 -15.58 -26.32
CA ILE A 109 -10.25 -17.02 -26.16
C ILE A 109 -11.76 -17.38 -26.14
N GLY A 110 -12.66 -16.39 -26.26
CA GLY A 110 -14.11 -16.59 -26.37
C GLY A 110 -14.83 -16.99 -25.08
N LEU A 111 -14.25 -16.75 -23.90
CA LEU A 111 -14.76 -17.23 -22.60
C LEU A 111 -15.61 -16.20 -21.82
N ARG A 112 -16.13 -15.15 -22.45
CA ARG A 112 -16.97 -14.19 -21.72
C ARG A 112 -18.33 -14.82 -21.34
N GLU A 113 -18.70 -14.74 -20.05
CA GLU A 113 -20.06 -15.03 -19.61
C GLU A 113 -21.04 -14.02 -20.23
N LYS A 114 -22.08 -14.51 -20.92
CA LYS A 114 -23.20 -13.69 -21.37
C LYS A 114 -23.92 -13.14 -20.14
N ARG A 115 -23.82 -11.83 -19.91
CA ARG A 115 -24.81 -11.11 -19.11
C ARG A 115 -26.14 -11.03 -19.85
#